data_AF-A0A957P890-F1
#
_entry.id   AF-A0A957P890-F1
#
_cell.length_a   1.000
_cell.length_b   1.000
_cell.length_c   1.000
_cell.angle_alpha   90.00
_cell.angle_beta   90.00
_cell.angle_gamma   90.00
#
_symmetry.space_group_name_H-M   'P 1'
#
loop_
_entity.id
_entity.type
_entity.pdbx_description
1 polymer ?
#
loop_
_entity_poly.entity_id
_entity_poly.type
_entity_poly.pdbx_seq_one_letter_code
_entity_poly.pdbx_strand_id
1 'polypeptide(L)' 'MPRPLFDSEYIFGLHEPGGEQHMLDAGKPGWLVFTEAIGSDPNDTSGKNFTSWSNQNLGILCRINNGYEPGGT' A
#
# COMPACT_ATOMS: atom_id res chain seq x y z
N MET A 1 5.32 -31.24 1.08
CA MET A 1 4.09 -30.63 0.53
C MET A 1 4.18 -29.14 0.78
N PRO A 2 4.20 -28.26 -0.24
CA PRO A 2 4.01 -26.84 0.00
C PRO A 2 2.67 -26.65 0.73
N ARG A 3 2.65 -25.85 1.80
CA ARG A 3 1.39 -25.51 2.48
C ARG A 3 0.41 -24.92 1.46
N PRO A 4 -0.90 -25.18 1.54
CA PRO A 4 -1.87 -24.38 0.81
C PRO A 4 -1.63 -22.91 1.18
N LEU A 5 -1.34 -22.07 0.19
CA LEU A 5 -1.36 -20.64 0.39
C LEU A 5 -2.82 -20.26 0.66
N PHE A 6 -3.11 -19.68 1.82
CA PHE A 6 -4.40 -19.02 2.08
C PHE A 6 -4.33 -17.58 1.54
N ASP A 7 -3.80 -17.44 0.34
CA ASP A 7 -3.52 -16.17 -0.27
C ASP A 7 -4.64 -15.89 -1.27
N SER A 8 -5.13 -14.65 -1.29
CA SER A 8 -6.17 -14.25 -2.24
C SER A 8 -5.60 -14.28 -3.66
N GLU A 9 -6.27 -14.96 -4.58
CA GLU A 9 -5.92 -14.92 -6.01
C GLU A 9 -6.06 -13.50 -6.60
N TYR A 10 -6.80 -12.62 -5.93
CA TYR A 10 -7.15 -11.28 -6.41
C TYR A 10 -6.35 -10.15 -5.71
N ILE A 11 -5.64 -10.46 -4.63
CA ILE A 11 -4.88 -9.46 -3.86
C ILE A 11 -3.45 -9.95 -3.71
N PHE A 12 -2.60 -9.47 -4.61
CA PHE A 12 -1.15 -9.59 -4.56
C PHE A 12 -0.52 -8.21 -4.70
N GLY A 13 0.68 -8.02 -4.18
CA GLY A 13 1.27 -6.69 -4.16
C GLY A 13 2.60 -6.59 -3.43
N LEU A 14 3.04 -5.35 -3.24
CA LEU A 14 4.26 -4.99 -2.51
C LEU A 14 3.91 -4.13 -1.30
N HIS A 15 4.68 -4.30 -0.22
CA HIS A 15 4.65 -3.40 0.92
C HIS A 15 5.70 -2.30 0.69
N GLU A 16 5.24 -1.05 0.67
CA GLU A 16 5.94 0.16 0.21
C GLU A 16 6.29 0.18 -1.31
N PRO A 17 6.40 1.38 -1.91
CA PRO A 17 6.81 1.55 -3.31
C PRO A 17 8.33 1.33 -3.49
N GLY A 18 8.75 1.13 -4.73
CA GLY A 18 10.13 0.95 -5.17
C GLY A 18 10.36 -0.31 -6.03
N GLY A 19 9.41 -1.24 -6.06
CA GLY A 19 9.49 -2.50 -6.82
C GLY A 19 8.36 -2.70 -7.84
N GLU A 20 7.42 -1.76 -7.94
CA GLU A 20 6.22 -1.85 -8.77
C GLU A 20 6.51 -2.08 -10.25
N GLN A 21 7.67 -1.62 -10.73
CA GLN A 21 8.07 -1.81 -12.12
C GLN A 21 8.14 -3.30 -12.49
N HIS A 22 8.51 -4.18 -11.57
CA HIS A 22 8.50 -5.63 -11.82
C HIS A 22 7.07 -6.17 -12.10
N MET A 23 6.06 -5.64 -11.42
CA MET A 23 4.66 -6.01 -11.66
C MET A 23 4.15 -5.46 -12.99
N LEU A 24 4.52 -4.23 -13.31
CA LEU A 24 4.17 -3.56 -14.57
C LEU A 24 4.82 -4.25 -15.78
N ASP A 25 6.12 -4.55 -15.70
CA ASP A 25 6.87 -5.25 -16.76
C ASP A 25 6.33 -6.67 -17.00
N ALA A 26 5.82 -7.32 -15.96
CA ALA A 26 5.16 -8.61 -16.05
C ALA A 26 3.71 -8.54 -16.60
N GLY A 27 3.18 -7.34 -16.87
CA GLY A 27 1.82 -7.13 -17.34
C GLY A 27 0.76 -7.51 -16.30
N LYS A 28 1.12 -7.51 -15.01
CA LYS A 28 0.24 -7.90 -13.89
C LYS A 28 0.25 -6.82 -12.81
N PRO A 29 -0.45 -5.69 -13.01
CA PRO A 29 -0.55 -4.65 -11.99
C PRO A 29 -1.19 -5.22 -10.72
N GLY A 30 -0.51 -5.03 -9.59
CA GLY A 30 -0.97 -5.46 -8.27
C GLY A 30 -1.27 -4.27 -7.37
N TRP A 31 -1.26 -4.53 -6.07
CA TRP A 31 -1.51 -3.53 -5.02
C TRP A 31 -0.20 -3.02 -4.43
N LEU A 32 -0.14 -1.72 -4.12
CA LEU A 32 0.89 -1.14 -3.25
C LEU A 32 0.28 -0.85 -1.89
N VAL A 33 0.89 -1.42 -0.84
CA VAL A 33 0.50 -1.18 0.54
C VAL A 33 1.37 -0.06 1.09
N PHE A 34 0.74 1.02 1.52
CA PHE A 34 1.36 2.15 2.21
C PHE A 34 0.96 2.13 3.68
N THR A 35 1.88 2.55 4.55
CA THR A 35 1.55 2.90 5.93
C THR A 35 1.56 4.42 6.06
N GLU A 36 0.46 5.02 6.52
CA GLU A 36 0.40 6.46 6.75
C GLU A 36 -0.03 6.76 8.19
N ALA A 37 0.75 7.59 8.87
CA ALA A 37 0.37 8.17 10.15
C ALA A 37 -0.46 9.44 9.93
N ILE A 38 -1.64 9.52 10.56
CA ILE A 38 -2.54 10.67 10.45
C ILE A 38 -2.66 11.48 11.74
N GLY A 39 -2.09 11.00 12.86
CA GLY A 39 -2.15 11.69 14.13
C GLY A 39 -3.57 11.84 14.68
N SER A 40 -3.74 12.88 15.50
CA SER A 40 -5.01 13.20 16.18
C SER A 40 -5.30 14.71 16.22
N ASP A 41 -4.59 15.54 15.45
CA ASP A 41 -4.87 16.97 15.35
C ASP A 41 -6.06 17.18 14.40
N PRO A 42 -7.23 17.67 14.87
CA PRO A 42 -8.39 17.88 14.03
C PRO A 42 -8.20 18.98 12.98
N ASN A 43 -7.16 19.81 13.09
CA ASN A 43 -6.86 20.86 12.11
C ASN A 43 -5.89 20.39 11.02
N ASP A 44 -5.27 19.20 11.17
CA ASP A 44 -4.46 18.61 10.12
C ASP A 44 -5.39 18.05 9.03
N THR A 45 -5.38 18.71 7.88
CA THR A 45 -6.14 18.34 6.68
C THR A 45 -5.24 17.83 5.57
N SER A 46 -3.98 17.56 5.90
CA SER A 46 -3.01 17.00 4.96
C SER A 46 -3.31 15.53 4.67
N GLY A 47 -2.65 15.00 3.64
CA GLY A 47 -2.77 13.61 3.26
C GLY A 47 -1.77 13.26 2.18
N LYS A 48 -1.49 11.96 2.04
CA LYS A 48 -0.59 11.47 1.00
C LYS A 48 -1.28 11.44 -0.35
N ASN A 49 -0.58 11.98 -1.35
CA ASN A 49 -1.00 11.88 -2.73
C ASN A 49 -0.44 10.59 -3.35
N PHE A 50 -1.32 9.69 -3.78
CA PHE A 50 -0.96 8.41 -4.42
C PHE A 50 -1.01 8.42 -5.95
N THR A 51 -1.31 9.58 -6.57
CA THR A 51 -1.53 9.71 -8.02
C THR A 51 -0.36 9.19 -8.86
N SER A 52 0.88 9.33 -8.38
CA SER A 52 2.07 8.81 -9.05
C SER A 52 2.01 7.31 -9.33
N TRP A 53 1.32 6.52 -8.49
CA TRP A 53 1.17 5.08 -8.67
C TRP A 53 -0.18 4.71 -9.26
N SER A 54 -1.28 5.33 -8.81
CA SER A 54 -2.62 4.99 -9.31
C SER A 54 -2.79 5.29 -10.80
N ASN A 55 -2.10 6.32 -11.32
CA ASN A 55 -2.10 6.63 -12.76
C ASN A 55 -1.38 5.57 -13.62
N GLN A 56 -0.66 4.63 -13.01
CA GLN A 56 0.04 3.53 -13.68
C GLN A 56 -0.77 2.22 -13.67
N ASN A 57 -2.07 2.29 -13.35
CA ASN A 57 -2.95 1.13 -13.19
C ASN A 57 -2.59 0.21 -12.00
N LEU A 58 -1.87 0.74 -11.01
CA LEU A 58 -1.59 0.04 -9.75
C LEU A 58 -2.73 0.31 -8.75
N GLY A 59 -3.12 -0.73 -8.02
CA GLY A 59 -4.05 -0.60 -6.89
C GLY A 59 -3.34 0.01 -5.67
N ILE A 60 -4.07 0.80 -4.88
CA ILE A 60 -3.53 1.44 -3.66
C ILE A 60 -4.27 0.88 -2.44
N LEU A 61 -3.51 0.39 -1.46
CA LEU A 61 -4.00 0.04 -0.14
C LEU A 61 -3.28 0.91 0.88
N CYS A 62 -4.02 1.73 1.62
CA CYS A 62 -3.46 2.60 2.65
C CYS A 62 -3.85 2.07 4.04
N ARG A 63 -2.86 1.62 4.81
CA ARG A 63 -3.01 1.32 6.23
C ARG A 63 -2.82 2.62 7.02
N ILE A 64 -3.91 3.10 7.60
CA ILE A 64 -3.95 4.32 8.39
C ILE A 64 -3.64 4.01 9.85
N ASN A 65 -2.67 4.74 10.42
CA ASN A 65 -2.27 4.64 11.81
C ASN A 65 -2.36 6.00 12.52
N ASN A 66 -2.50 6.00 13.85
CA ASN A 66 -2.33 7.22 14.65
C ASN A 66 -0.89 7.77 14.56
N GLY A 67 0.11 6.89 14.57
CA GLY A 67 1.52 7.23 14.45
C GLY A 67 2.33 6.09 13.84
N TYR A 68 3.58 6.35 13.50
CA TYR A 68 4.57 5.28 13.35
C TYR A 68 5.05 4.81 14.73
N GLU A 69 5.68 3.64 14.81
CA GLU A 69 6.22 3.12 16.08
C GLU A 69 7.02 4.21 16.83
N PRO A 70 6.77 4.45 18.14
CA PRO A 70 5.89 3.69 19.04
C PRO A 70 4.43 4.14 19.10
N GLY A 71 4.06 5.22 18.39
CA GLY A 71 2.72 5.82 18.43
C GLY A 71 1.68 5.15 17.53
N GLY A 72 1.97 3.96 17.03
CA GLY A 72 1.07 3.15 16.21
C GLY A 72 -0.25 2.82 16.88
N THR A 73 -1.21 2.38 16.09
CA THR A 73 -2.50 1.86 16.55
C THR A 73 -2.40 0.40 16.98
#